data_AF-A0A242NGS2-F1
#
_entry.id   AF-A0A242NGS2-F1
#
_cell.length_a   1.000
_cell.length_b   1.000
_cell.length_c   1.000
_cell.angle_alpha   90.00
_cell.angle_beta   90.00
_cell.angle_gamma   90.00
#
_symmetry.space_group_name_H-M   'P 1'
#
loop_
_entity.id
_entity.type
_entity.pdbx_description
1 polymer ?
#
loop_
_entity_poly.entity_id
_entity_poly.type
_entity_poly.pdbx_seq_one_letter_code
_entity_poly.pdbx_strand_id
1 'polypeptide(L)'
;MLLGVNCYALIHETLDKSVDIQTLINHFSDVDIILIEGFKDETIPKIMCHRSANQKPLFIDNFIVAIACDESIETNLQKLNINETSQIAEFIKSYFELNNVIKLNLLY
;
A
#
# COMPACT_ATOMS: atom_id res chain seq x y z
N MET A 1 -7.95 2.55 -10.97
CA MET A 1 -8.65 3.81 -11.29
C MET A 1 -9.59 4.12 -10.14
N LEU A 2 -9.30 5.17 -9.36
CA LEU A 2 -10.27 5.78 -8.43
C LEU A 2 -10.55 7.18 -8.95
N LEU A 3 -11.82 7.49 -9.20
CA LEU A 3 -12.31 8.77 -9.72
C LEU A 3 -12.95 9.57 -8.57
N GLY A 4 -12.73 10.88 -8.55
CA GLY A 4 -12.97 11.79 -7.44
C GLY A 4 -12.61 13.24 -7.84
N VAL A 5 -13.07 14.22 -7.07
CA VAL A 5 -13.11 15.64 -7.48
C VAL A 5 -11.71 16.24 -7.70
N ASN A 6 -10.67 15.69 -7.06
CA ASN A 6 -9.26 16.11 -7.18
C ASN A 6 -8.33 14.92 -7.48
N CYS A 7 -8.74 13.98 -8.32
CA CYS A 7 -7.85 12.90 -8.75
C CYS A 7 -7.71 12.89 -10.28
N TYR A 8 -6.53 12.52 -10.74
CA TYR A 8 -6.28 12.24 -12.15
C TYR A 8 -5.91 10.76 -12.30
N ALA A 9 -6.16 10.20 -13.49
CA ALA A 9 -5.70 8.87 -13.86
C ALA A 9 -4.84 9.00 -15.14
N LEU A 10 -3.67 8.38 -15.14
CA LEU A 10 -2.81 8.23 -16.31
C LEU A 10 -2.85 6.77 -16.76
N ILE A 11 -3.19 6.53 -18.03
CA ILE A 11 -3.17 5.20 -18.65
C ILE A 11 -2.36 5.30 -19.93
N HIS A 12 -1.39 4.41 -20.08
CA HIS A 12 -0.55 4.32 -21.27
C HIS A 12 -0.51 2.86 -21.74
N GLU A 13 -0.90 2.61 -22.98
CA GLU A 13 -0.85 1.28 -23.58
C GLU A 13 0.59 0.94 -23.99
N THR A 14 1.10 -0.18 -23.49
CA THR A 14 2.46 -0.66 -23.78
C THR A 14 2.36 -1.82 -24.74
N LEU A 15 2.76 -1.61 -26.00
CA LEU A 15 2.43 -2.52 -27.09
C LEU A 15 3.06 -3.91 -26.96
N ASP A 16 4.23 -4.08 -26.30
CA ASP A 16 4.85 -5.40 -26.04
C ASP A 16 5.94 -5.39 -24.94
N LYS A 17 6.08 -4.31 -24.17
CA LYS A 17 7.08 -4.22 -23.09
C LYS A 17 6.41 -4.04 -21.76
N SER A 18 6.71 -4.95 -20.82
CA SER A 18 6.44 -4.68 -19.41
C SER A 18 7.22 -3.45 -18.98
N VAL A 19 6.53 -2.49 -18.37
CA VAL A 19 7.17 -1.32 -17.76
C VAL A 19 7.66 -1.73 -16.38
N ASP A 20 8.93 -1.45 -16.10
CA ASP A 20 9.48 -1.68 -14.78
C ASP A 20 8.93 -0.66 -13.77
N ILE A 21 8.94 -1.04 -12.49
CA ILE A 21 8.39 -0.22 -11.43
C ILE A 21 9.10 1.14 -11.29
N GLN A 22 10.41 1.22 -11.59
CA GLN A 22 11.19 2.45 -11.46
C GLN A 22 10.76 3.47 -12.52
N THR A 23 10.53 3.02 -13.75
CA THR A 23 9.95 3.85 -14.81
C THR A 23 8.60 4.43 -14.39
N LEU A 24 7.73 3.61 -13.77
CA LEU A 24 6.44 4.09 -13.26
C LEU A 24 6.57 5.12 -12.14
N ILE A 25 7.46 4.87 -11.16
CA ILE A 25 7.72 5.79 -10.05
C ILE A 25 8.21 7.14 -10.56
N ASN A 26 9.07 7.15 -11.57
CA ASN A 26 9.65 8.37 -12.15
C ASN A 26 8.63 9.27 -12.87
N HIS A 27 7.40 8.79 -13.13
CA HIS A 27 6.32 9.65 -13.61
C HIS A 27 5.70 10.54 -12.52
N PHE A 28 5.97 10.25 -11.25
CA PHE A 28 5.50 11.03 -10.12
C PHE A 28 6.63 11.94 -9.61
N SER A 29 6.30 13.21 -9.38
CA SER A 29 7.18 14.19 -8.71
C SER A 29 6.36 14.86 -7.61
N ASP A 30 7.01 15.29 -6.53
CA ASP A 30 6.39 16.01 -5.42
C ASP A 30 5.26 15.25 -4.68
N VAL A 31 5.48 13.98 -4.34
CA VAL A 31 4.54 13.16 -3.54
C VAL A 31 5.19 12.60 -2.27
N ASP A 32 4.43 12.53 -1.18
CA ASP A 32 4.90 11.95 0.09
C ASP A 32 4.87 10.40 0.09
N ILE A 33 3.90 9.81 -0.62
CA ILE A 33 3.69 8.35 -0.67
C ILE A 33 3.23 7.93 -2.07
N ILE A 34 3.79 6.82 -2.56
CA ILE A 34 3.27 6.08 -3.71
C ILE A 34 2.73 4.74 -3.20
N LEU A 35 1.44 4.49 -3.41
CA LEU A 35 0.83 3.18 -3.14
C LEU A 35 0.82 2.35 -4.42
N ILE A 36 1.36 1.13 -4.33
CA ILE A 36 1.53 0.24 -5.47
C ILE A 36 0.71 -1.03 -5.23
N GLU A 37 -0.21 -1.30 -6.14
CA GLU A 37 -0.95 -2.57 -6.20
C GLU A 37 -0.36 -3.42 -7.35
N GLY A 38 0.03 -4.66 -7.04
CA GLY A 38 0.75 -5.52 -7.99
C GLY A 38 2.25 -5.58 -7.69
N PHE A 39 3.07 -5.83 -8.71
CA PHE A 39 4.55 -5.89 -8.59
C PHE A 39 5.06 -6.75 -7.42
N LYS A 40 4.42 -7.91 -7.21
CA LYS A 40 4.67 -8.79 -6.04
C LYS A 40 6.13 -9.21 -5.88
N ASP A 41 6.88 -9.30 -6.98
CA ASP A 41 8.26 -9.78 -7.02
C ASP A 41 9.28 -8.65 -6.78
N GLU A 42 8.82 -7.40 -6.65
CA GLU A 42 9.69 -6.25 -6.37
C GLU A 42 10.19 -6.23 -4.93
N THR A 43 11.39 -5.68 -4.76
CA THR A 43 12.14 -5.63 -3.50
C THR A 43 11.85 -4.35 -2.71
N ILE A 44 10.57 -4.02 -2.57
CA ILE A 44 10.08 -2.82 -1.86
C ILE A 44 9.18 -3.20 -0.67
N PRO A 45 9.11 -2.37 0.38
CA PRO A 45 8.22 -2.60 1.52
C PRO A 45 6.78 -2.84 1.07
N LYS A 46 6.18 -3.94 1.52
CA LYS A 46 4.82 -4.32 1.12
C LYS A 46 3.98 -4.79 2.30
N ILE A 47 2.68 -4.49 2.25
CA ILE A 47 1.69 -5.09 3.16
C ILE A 47 1.09 -6.28 2.42
N MET A 48 1.17 -7.47 3.02
CA MET A 48 0.60 -8.67 2.42
C MET A 48 -0.89 -8.78 2.74
N CYS A 49 -1.73 -8.72 1.71
CA CYS A 49 -3.18 -8.87 1.85
C CYS A 49 -3.60 -10.34 1.68
N HIS A 50 -4.01 -10.98 2.77
CA HIS A 50 -4.46 -12.37 2.79
C HIS A 50 -5.94 -12.47 3.14
N ARG A 51 -6.71 -13.21 2.35
CA ARG A 51 -8.11 -13.55 2.68
C ARG A 51 -8.26 -15.05 2.68
N SER A 52 -8.77 -15.60 3.77
CA SER A 52 -9.09 -17.03 3.93
C SER A 52 -9.93 -17.55 2.75
N ALA A 53 -10.90 -16.75 2.30
CA ALA A 53 -11.77 -17.07 1.15
C ALA A 53 -11.01 -17.34 -0.16
N ASN A 54 -9.80 -16.79 -0.33
CA ASN A 54 -9.01 -16.98 -1.54
C ASN A 54 -8.31 -18.36 -1.58
N GLN A 55 -8.24 -19.07 -0.45
CA GLN A 55 -7.63 -20.41 -0.33
C GLN A 55 -6.22 -20.51 -0.94
N LYS A 56 -5.48 -19.40 -0.93
CA LYS A 56 -4.08 -19.36 -1.38
C LYS A 56 -3.15 -19.53 -0.19
N PRO A 57 -2.01 -20.22 -0.34
CA PRO A 57 -1.03 -20.27 0.73
C PRO A 57 -0.50 -18.87 1.05
N LEU A 58 -0.18 -18.64 2.31
CA LEU A 58 0.52 -17.44 2.72
C LEU A 58 1.97 -17.51 2.26
N PHE A 59 2.42 -16.50 1.53
CA PHE A 59 3.82 -16.34 1.13
C PHE A 59 4.40 -15.15 1.89
N ILE A 60 5.48 -15.39 2.63
CA ILE A 60 6.20 -14.35 3.37
C ILE A 60 7.60 -14.18 2.80
N ASP A 61 7.94 -12.95 2.38
CA ASP A 61 9.28 -12.54 1.96
C ASP A 61 9.85 -11.46 2.91
N ASN A 62 11.14 -11.15 2.73
CA ASN A 62 11.88 -10.21 3.59
C ASN A 62 11.43 -8.75 3.47
N PHE A 63 10.61 -8.42 2.48
CA PHE A 63 10.11 -7.07 2.23
C PHE A 63 8.69 -6.86 2.76
N ILE A 64 8.06 -7.91 3.30
CA ILE A 64 6.75 -7.80 3.95
C ILE A 64 6.92 -7.18 5.33
N VAL A 65 6.28 -6.03 5.53
CA VAL A 65 6.36 -5.27 6.79
C VAL A 65 5.15 -5.46 7.69
N ALA A 66 4.03 -5.91 7.12
CA ALA A 66 2.81 -6.28 7.83
C ALA A 66 1.96 -7.24 6.99
N ILE A 67 1.06 -7.97 7.66
CA ILE A 67 0.05 -8.82 7.03
C ILE A 67 -1.33 -8.27 7.36
N ALA A 68 -2.11 -7.91 6.34
CA ALA A 68 -3.53 -7.61 6.47
C ALA A 68 -4.32 -8.90 6.19
N CYS A 69 -5.02 -9.44 7.20
CA CYS A 69 -5.77 -10.69 7.05
C CYS A 69 -7.13 -10.68 7.74
N ASP A 70 -8.00 -11.63 7.36
CA ASP A 70 -9.31 -11.89 7.98
C ASP A 70 -9.33 -13.15 8.85
N GLU A 71 -8.17 -13.79 9.06
CA GLU A 71 -8.01 -14.97 9.89
C GLU A 71 -6.79 -14.90 10.81
N SER A 72 -6.69 -15.83 11.76
CA SER A 72 -5.54 -15.92 12.65
C SER A 72 -4.36 -16.58 11.94
N ILE A 73 -3.27 -15.83 11.81
CA ILE A 73 -2.01 -16.30 11.24
C ILE A 73 -0.92 -16.30 12.32
N GLU A 74 -0.14 -17.38 12.39
CA GLU A 74 1.07 -17.45 13.22
C GLU A 74 2.24 -16.79 12.47
N THR A 75 2.67 -15.62 12.95
CA THR A 75 3.77 -14.85 12.38
C THR A 75 4.31 -13.85 13.41
N ASN A 76 5.57 -13.45 13.24
CA ASN A 76 6.18 -12.35 14.00
C ASN A 76 5.92 -10.97 13.38
N LEU A 77 5.32 -10.92 12.19
CA LEU A 77 4.99 -9.67 11.50
C LEU A 77 3.75 -9.01 12.15
N GLN A 78 3.68 -7.69 12.03
CA GLN A 78 2.50 -6.93 12.45
C GLN A 78 1.27 -7.44 11.69
N LYS A 79 0.22 -7.81 12.44
CA LYS A 79 -1.07 -8.22 11.89
C LYS A 79 -2.05 -7.05 11.88
N LEU A 80 -2.73 -6.88 10.76
CA LEU A 80 -3.76 -5.88 10.52
C LEU A 80 -5.06 -6.60 10.13
N ASN A 81 -6.20 -6.11 10.59
CA ASN A 81 -7.49 -6.59 10.12
C ASN A 81 -7.72 -6.02 8.71
N ILE A 82 -7.81 -6.91 7.70
CA ILE A 82 -7.99 -6.51 6.31
C ILE A 82 -9.31 -5.76 6.04
N ASN A 83 -10.27 -5.86 6.96
CA ASN A 83 -11.55 -5.17 6.86
C ASN A 83 -11.57 -3.82 7.61
N GLU A 84 -10.47 -3.44 8.29
CA GLU A 84 -10.34 -2.18 9.05
C GLU A 84 -9.38 -1.22 8.35
N THR A 85 -9.88 -0.50 7.35
CA THR A 85 -9.06 0.40 6.52
C THR A 85 -8.37 1.50 7.33
N SER A 86 -9.01 2.02 8.38
CA SER A 86 -8.42 3.01 9.29
C SER A 86 -7.17 2.48 10.01
N GLN A 87 -7.15 1.20 10.36
CA GLN A 87 -5.99 0.58 11.00
C GLN A 87 -4.82 0.46 10.02
N ILE A 88 -5.10 0.09 8.77
CA ILE A 88 -4.10 0.01 7.71
C ILE A 88 -3.52 1.40 7.42
N ALA A 89 -4.37 2.43 7.35
CA ALA A 89 -3.93 3.80 7.14
C ALA A 89 -3.02 4.30 8.27
N GLU A 90 -3.37 4.02 9.53
CA GLU A 90 -2.55 4.41 10.68
C GLU A 90 -1.22 3.65 10.73
N PHE A 91 -1.22 2.38 10.33
CA PHE A 91 0.02 1.61 10.14
C PHE A 91 0.92 2.26 9.08
N ILE A 92 0.39 2.61 7.91
CA ILE A 92 1.15 3.25 6.83
C ILE A 92 1.76 4.58 7.31
N LYS A 93 0.96 5.42 8.00
CA LYS A 93 1.45 6.68 8.57
C LYS A 93 2.58 6.47 9.56
N SER A 94 2.42 5.49 10.46
CA SER A 94 3.43 5.17 11.48
C SER A 94 4.70 4.62 10.84
N TYR A 95 4.57 3.75 9.83
CA TYR A 95 5.69 3.12 9.15
C TYR A 95 6.61 4.13 8.43
N PHE A 96 6.03 5.15 7.81
CA PHE A 96 6.77 6.21 7.13
C PHE A 96 7.09 7.41 8.03
N GLU A 97 6.81 7.32 9.34
CA GLU A 97 6.97 8.42 10.30
C GLU A 97 6.31 9.73 9.82
N LEU A 98 5.17 9.61 9.15
CA LEU A 98 4.47 10.76 8.58
C LEU A 98 3.90 11.59 9.72
N ASN A 99 4.53 12.75 9.94
CA ASN A 99 4.03 13.69 10.92
C ASN A 99 2.72 14.29 10.40
N ASN A 100 1.63 14.10 11.13
CA ASN A 100 0.50 15.02 11.07
C ASN A 100 0.93 16.38 11.68
N VAL A 101 1.84 17.12 11.06
CA VAL A 101 2.02 18.55 11.39
C VAL A 101 1.03 19.36 10.58
N ILE A 102 -0.26 19.27 10.94
CA ILE A 102 -1.09 20.47 11.09
C ILE A 102 -1.93 20.27 12.36
N LYS A 103 -1.35 20.67 13.49
CA LYS A 103 -2.13 21.14 14.64
C LYS A 103 -2.61 22.57 14.33
N LEU A 104 -3.86 22.84 14.73
CA LEU A 104 -4.60 24.12 14.75
C LEU A 104 -5.22 24.63 13.44
N ASN A 105 -6.57 24.57 13.40
CA ASN A 105 -7.36 25.74 13.73
C ASN A 105 -8.65 25.31 14.44
N LEU A 106 -8.72 25.55 15.75
CA LEU A 106 -10.00 25.87 16.38
C LEU A 106 -10.24 27.34 16.07
N LEU A 107 -11.24 27.61 15.24
CA LEU A 107 -11.88 28.92 15.21
C LEU A 107 -13.33 28.69 15.60
N TYR A 108 -13.79 29.55 16.51
CA TYR A 108 -15.09 29.56 17.17
C TYR A 108 -16.28 29.33 16.24
#